data_AF-A0A345P9Q9-F1
#
_entry.id   AF-A0A345P9Q9-F1
#
_cell.length_a   1.000
_cell.length_b   1.000
_cell.length_c   1.000
_cell.angle_alpha   90.00
_cell.angle_beta   90.00
_cell.angle_gamma   90.00
#
_symmetry.space_group_name_H-M   'P 1'
#
loop_
_entity.id
_entity.type
_entity.pdbx_description
1 polymer ?
#
loop_
_entity_poly.entity_id
_entity_poly.type
_entity_poly.pdbx_seq_one_letter_code
_entity_poly.pdbx_strand_id
1 'polypeptide(L)'
;MDITASKVSAAKKRLKSTDSDSRYSDAMVLKEQGKLEEAAEILLSACITPSIFHGHYQQLFIIWRAFNKRDLKEGQYRQVIDRIRNMIQLNDEMIECMSSYWSQHFHEEVSAEYFDLYSNVLIYDANALLKAAEAINDVDNLKLAVKLINGYMAKKASKPKSS
;
A
#
# COMPACT_ATOMS: atom_id res chain seq x y z
N MET A 1 -2.56 -2.83 44.88
CA MET A 1 -2.65 -2.03 43.63
C MET A 1 -1.55 -2.53 42.71
N ASP A 2 -1.94 -3.36 41.74
CA ASP A 2 -1.05 -4.16 40.90
C ASP A 2 -0.27 -3.32 39.87
N ILE A 3 1.05 -3.27 40.04
CA ILE A 3 1.99 -2.61 39.12
C ILE A 3 2.36 -3.55 37.94
N THR A 4 1.85 -4.79 37.93
CA THR A 4 2.22 -5.84 36.99
C THR A 4 1.46 -5.77 35.66
N ALA A 5 0.18 -5.38 35.66
CA ALA A 5 -0.64 -5.36 34.45
C ALA A 5 -0.22 -4.27 33.43
N SER A 6 0.28 -3.12 33.92
CA SER A 6 0.68 -1.99 33.06
C SER A 6 2.00 -2.25 32.32
N LYS A 7 2.97 -2.91 32.95
CA LYS A 7 4.27 -3.24 32.33
C LYS A 7 4.15 -4.36 31.28
N VAL A 8 3.22 -5.31 31.46
CA VAL A 8 2.97 -6.39 30.50
C VAL A 8 2.33 -5.85 29.21
N SER A 9 1.44 -4.86 29.31
CA SER A 9 0.86 -4.16 28.14
C SER A 9 1.92 -3.39 27.34
N ALA A 10 2.81 -2.66 28.01
CA ALA A 10 3.90 -1.93 27.36
C ALA A 10 4.97 -2.86 26.76
N ALA A 11 5.27 -3.99 27.41
CA ALA A 11 6.18 -5.01 26.89
C ALA A 11 5.61 -5.73 25.66
N LYS A 12 4.30 -6.04 25.66
CA LYS A 12 3.60 -6.63 24.51
C LYS A 12 3.48 -5.66 23.32
N LYS A 13 3.41 -4.35 23.59
CA LYS A 13 3.46 -3.28 22.58
C LYS A 13 4.88 -3.06 22.02
N ARG A 14 5.92 -3.16 22.85
CA ARG A 14 7.34 -3.07 22.44
C ARG A 14 7.85 -4.28 21.68
N LEU A 15 7.41 -5.49 22.01
CA LEU A 15 7.83 -6.72 21.31
C LEU A 15 7.28 -6.79 19.87
N LYS A 16 6.11 -6.17 19.63
CA LYS A 16 5.51 -6.08 18.28
C LYS A 16 6.16 -4.98 17.42
N SER A 17 6.76 -3.96 18.03
CA SER A 17 7.45 -2.89 17.29
C SER A 17 8.84 -3.33 16.81
N THR A 18 9.58 -4.09 17.62
CA THR A 18 10.94 -4.55 17.23
C THR A 18 10.93 -5.53 16.06
N ASP A 19 9.90 -6.38 15.95
CA ASP A 19 9.78 -7.36 14.86
C ASP A 19 9.44 -6.67 13.53
N SER A 20 8.56 -5.67 13.56
CA SER A 20 8.19 -4.87 12.38
C SER A 20 9.38 -4.05 11.84
N ASP A 21 10.12 -3.38 12.73
CA ASP A 21 11.29 -2.56 12.36
C ASP A 21 12.45 -3.44 11.86
N SER A 22 12.68 -4.60 12.47
CA SER A 22 13.69 -5.58 12.03
C SER A 22 13.37 -6.11 10.64
N ARG A 23 12.12 -6.54 10.39
CA ARG A 23 11.68 -7.04 9.08
C ARG A 23 11.81 -6.00 7.98
N TYR A 24 11.49 -4.73 8.28
CA TYR A 24 11.68 -3.65 7.32
C TYR A 24 13.15 -3.46 6.97
N SER A 25 14.03 -3.45 7.98
CA SER A 25 15.48 -3.34 7.77
C SER A 25 16.01 -4.49 6.91
N ASP A 26 15.61 -5.73 7.20
CA ASP A 26 16.01 -6.92 6.44
C ASP A 26 15.55 -6.82 4.97
N ALA A 27 14.32 -6.38 4.74
CA ALA A 27 13.82 -6.16 3.38
C ALA A 27 14.60 -5.07 2.64
N MET A 28 15.03 -4.00 3.32
CA MET A 28 15.83 -2.95 2.69
C MET A 28 17.21 -3.45 2.30
N VAL A 29 17.87 -4.26 3.15
CA VAL A 29 19.15 -4.89 2.82
C VAL A 29 19.02 -5.80 1.60
N LEU A 30 17.98 -6.64 1.54
CA LEU A 30 17.74 -7.51 0.39
C LEU A 30 17.49 -6.70 -0.90
N LYS A 31 16.72 -5.61 -0.79
CA LYS A 31 16.47 -4.70 -1.91
C LYS A 31 17.76 -4.05 -2.41
N GLU A 32 18.65 -3.61 -1.53
CA GLU A 32 19.97 -3.06 -1.88
C GLU A 32 20.87 -4.10 -2.57
N GLN A 33 20.73 -5.37 -2.20
CA GLN A 33 21.42 -6.50 -2.87
C GLN A 33 20.79 -6.89 -4.22
N GLY A 34 19.69 -6.24 -4.63
CA GLY A 34 18.96 -6.58 -5.85
C GLY A 34 18.05 -7.81 -5.73
N LYS A 35 17.88 -8.38 -4.53
CA LYS A 35 17.00 -9.51 -4.23
C LYS A 35 15.56 -9.04 -4.03
N LEU A 36 14.99 -8.50 -5.11
CA LEU A 36 13.70 -7.81 -5.06
C LEU A 36 12.54 -8.74 -4.69
N GLU A 37 12.58 -10.00 -5.13
CA GLU A 37 11.55 -11.00 -4.82
C GLU A 37 11.51 -11.28 -3.31
N GLU A 38 12.66 -11.61 -2.69
CA GLU A 38 12.76 -11.85 -1.24
C GLU A 38 12.35 -10.60 -0.43
N ALA A 39 12.79 -9.41 -0.86
CA ALA A 39 12.41 -8.15 -0.21
C ALA A 39 10.89 -7.90 -0.27
N ALA A 40 10.26 -8.19 -1.41
CA ALA A 40 8.82 -8.04 -1.57
C ALA A 40 8.03 -9.02 -0.68
N GLU A 41 8.50 -10.26 -0.52
CA GLU A 41 7.87 -11.25 0.36
C GLU A 41 7.88 -10.81 1.82
N ILE A 42 9.02 -10.31 2.32
CA ILE A 42 9.13 -9.81 3.69
C ILE A 42 8.20 -8.60 3.89
N LEU A 43 8.24 -7.63 2.98
CA LEU A 43 7.37 -6.45 3.07
C LEU A 43 5.89 -6.81 2.98
N LEU A 44 5.51 -7.72 2.08
CA LEU A 44 4.14 -8.21 1.98
C LEU A 44 3.69 -8.83 3.30
N SER A 45 4.51 -9.68 3.92
CA SER A 45 4.19 -10.30 5.21
C SER A 45 3.95 -9.26 6.32
N ALA A 46 4.66 -8.12 6.27
CA ALA A 46 4.48 -7.01 7.20
C ALA A 46 3.23 -6.17 6.91
N CYS A 47 2.69 -6.22 5.67
CA CYS A 47 1.52 -5.47 5.23
C CYS A 47 0.20 -6.27 5.30
N ILE A 48 0.24 -7.61 5.42
CA ILE A 48 -0.96 -8.47 5.49
C ILE A 48 -1.90 -8.08 6.63
N THR A 49 -1.34 -7.71 7.79
CA THR A 49 -2.14 -7.10 8.85
C THR A 49 -2.14 -5.59 8.64
N PRO A 50 -3.30 -4.96 8.42
CA PRO A 50 -3.37 -3.52 8.22
C PRO A 50 -2.68 -2.76 9.35
N SER A 51 -1.85 -1.80 8.99
CA SER A 51 -1.09 -1.00 9.95
C SER A 51 -0.92 0.44 9.47
N ILE A 52 -0.61 1.33 10.41
CA ILE A 52 -0.29 2.73 10.11
C ILE A 52 1.13 2.92 9.54
N PHE A 53 1.91 1.83 9.37
CA PHE A 53 3.30 1.89 8.90
C PHE A 53 3.37 2.11 7.39
N HIS A 54 2.98 3.31 6.96
CA HIS A 54 2.92 3.75 5.57
C HIS A 54 4.17 3.40 4.74
N GLY A 55 5.37 3.50 5.35
CA GLY A 55 6.64 3.22 4.66
C GLY A 55 6.76 1.78 4.13
N HIS A 56 6.16 0.80 4.81
CA HIS A 56 6.22 -0.61 4.38
C HIS A 56 5.47 -0.81 3.06
N TYR A 57 4.23 -0.29 2.99
CA TYR A 57 3.41 -0.29 1.79
C TYR A 57 4.10 0.44 0.65
N GLN A 58 4.66 1.62 0.92
CA GLN A 58 5.38 2.41 -0.08
C GLN A 58 6.53 1.62 -0.71
N GLN A 59 7.38 0.98 0.10
CA GLN A 59 8.51 0.21 -0.41
C GLN A 59 8.08 -1.03 -1.18
N LEU A 60 7.06 -1.75 -0.70
CA LEU A 60 6.48 -2.89 -1.41
C LEU A 60 6.00 -2.47 -2.80
N PHE A 61 5.30 -1.35 -2.89
CA PHE A 61 4.72 -0.86 -4.14
C PHE A 61 5.78 -0.37 -5.13
N ILE A 62 6.91 0.16 -4.64
CA ILE A 62 8.06 0.48 -5.49
C ILE A 62 8.60 -0.78 -6.17
N ILE A 63 8.79 -1.87 -5.41
CA ILE A 63 9.28 -3.14 -5.96
C ILE A 63 8.26 -3.72 -6.95
N TRP A 64 6.98 -3.76 -6.56
CA TRP A 64 5.92 -4.29 -7.40
C TRP A 64 5.71 -3.51 -8.70
N ARG A 65 5.96 -2.20 -8.72
CA ARG A 65 5.99 -1.42 -9.97
C ARG A 65 7.11 -1.84 -10.89
N ALA A 66 8.29 -2.18 -10.35
CA ALA A 66 9.38 -2.71 -11.16
C ALA A 66 8.98 -4.04 -11.82
N PHE A 67 8.34 -4.94 -11.04
CA PHE A 67 7.78 -6.19 -11.57
C PHE A 67 6.68 -5.94 -12.60
N ASN A 68 5.72 -5.06 -12.33
CA ASN A 68 4.66 -4.71 -13.28
C ASN A 68 5.24 -4.19 -14.60
N LYS A 69 6.28 -3.36 -14.55
CA LYS A 69 6.94 -2.85 -15.75
C LYS A 69 7.62 -3.95 -16.56
N ARG A 70 8.28 -4.92 -15.91
CA ARG A 70 8.88 -6.10 -16.55
C ARG A 70 7.79 -6.96 -17.17
N ASP A 71 6.82 -7.38 -16.36
CA ASP A 71 5.77 -8.32 -16.71
C ASP A 71 4.87 -7.77 -17.84
N LEU A 72 4.60 -6.46 -17.87
CA LEU A 72 3.92 -5.80 -19.00
C LEU A 72 4.68 -5.93 -20.33
N LYS A 73 6.02 -5.90 -20.32
CA LYS A 73 6.82 -6.08 -21.54
C LYS A 73 6.82 -7.53 -22.00
N GLU A 74 6.74 -8.45 -21.05
CA GLU A 74 6.74 -9.89 -21.29
C GLU A 74 5.34 -10.46 -21.60
N GLY A 75 4.31 -9.60 -21.63
CA GLY A 75 2.92 -10.02 -21.89
C GLY A 75 2.27 -10.78 -20.72
N GLN A 76 2.86 -10.72 -19.53
CA GLN A 76 2.38 -11.32 -18.29
C GLN A 76 1.26 -10.47 -17.67
N TYR A 77 0.19 -10.25 -18.45
CA TYR A 77 -0.86 -9.29 -18.12
C TYR A 77 -1.67 -9.69 -16.89
N ARG A 78 -1.94 -11.00 -16.68
CA ARG A 78 -2.68 -11.48 -15.50
C ARG A 78 -1.91 -11.18 -14.21
N GLN A 79 -0.60 -11.42 -14.20
CA GLN A 79 0.25 -11.15 -13.04
C GLN A 79 0.30 -9.65 -12.70
N VAL A 80 0.30 -8.78 -13.73
CA VAL A 80 0.21 -7.32 -13.54
C VAL A 80 -1.14 -6.95 -12.90
N ILE A 81 -2.24 -7.49 -13.41
CA ILE A 81 -3.59 -7.24 -12.88
C ILE A 81 -3.67 -7.69 -11.42
N ASP A 82 -3.30 -8.93 -11.12
CA ASP A 82 -3.38 -9.50 -9.77
C ASP A 82 -2.55 -8.69 -8.78
N ARG A 83 -1.33 -8.30 -9.17
CA ARG A 83 -0.46 -7.49 -8.34
C ARG A 83 -1.04 -6.09 -8.08
N ILE A 84 -1.62 -5.44 -9.07
CA ILE A 84 -2.24 -4.12 -8.89
C ILE A 84 -3.51 -4.21 -8.04
N ARG A 85 -4.30 -5.28 -8.17
CA ARG A 85 -5.45 -5.52 -7.28
C ARG A 85 -5.01 -5.66 -5.83
N ASN A 86 -3.91 -6.38 -5.58
CA ASN A 86 -3.33 -6.45 -4.25
C ASN A 86 -2.82 -5.09 -3.76
N MET A 87 -2.24 -4.26 -4.62
CA MET A 87 -1.85 -2.88 -4.25
C MET A 87 -3.06 -2.05 -3.82
N ILE A 88 -4.15 -2.13 -4.56
CA ILE A 88 -5.38 -1.39 -4.24
C ILE A 88 -5.94 -1.86 -2.90
N GLN A 89 -6.09 -3.18 -2.72
CA GLN A 89 -6.59 -3.75 -1.48
C GLN A 89 -5.74 -3.35 -0.26
N LEU A 90 -4.43 -3.58 -0.32
CA LEU A 90 -3.52 -3.24 0.79
C LEU A 90 -3.52 -1.74 1.11
N ASN A 91 -3.67 -0.89 0.08
CA ASN A 91 -3.77 0.55 0.25
C ASN A 91 -5.06 0.97 0.96
N ASP A 92 -6.19 0.42 0.53
CA ASP A 92 -7.50 0.76 1.08
C ASP A 92 -7.59 0.30 2.54
N GLU A 93 -7.14 -0.92 2.84
CA GLU A 93 -7.05 -1.44 4.21
C GLU A 93 -6.11 -0.60 5.10
N MET A 94 -4.99 -0.12 4.57
CA MET A 94 -4.08 0.79 5.27
C MET A 94 -4.76 2.13 5.59
N ILE A 95 -5.47 2.73 4.62
CA ILE A 95 -6.21 3.99 4.79
C ILE A 95 -7.30 3.85 5.86
N GLU A 96 -8.07 2.75 5.82
CA GLU A 96 -9.09 2.44 6.83
C GLU A 96 -8.47 2.24 8.22
N CYS A 97 -7.31 1.58 8.30
CA CYS A 97 -6.55 1.43 9.53
C CYS A 97 -6.12 2.78 10.10
N MET A 98 -5.63 3.69 9.26
CA MET A 98 -5.27 5.05 9.67
C MET A 98 -6.50 5.83 10.15
N SER A 99 -7.60 5.82 9.41
CA SER A 99 -8.87 6.46 9.82
C SER A 99 -9.34 5.97 11.18
N SER A 100 -9.33 4.65 11.40
CA SER A 100 -9.72 4.03 12.67
C SER A 100 -8.78 4.42 13.81
N TYR A 101 -7.46 4.37 13.57
CA TYR A 101 -6.45 4.73 14.56
C TYR A 101 -6.56 6.19 15.00
N TRP A 102 -6.70 7.11 14.05
CA TRP A 102 -6.81 8.54 14.33
C TRP A 102 -8.12 8.88 15.03
N SER A 103 -9.24 8.30 14.60
CA SER A 103 -10.52 8.57 15.25
C SER A 103 -10.52 8.14 16.73
N GLN A 104 -9.86 7.02 17.04
CA GLN A 104 -9.68 6.57 18.42
C GLN A 104 -8.73 7.45 19.23
N HIS A 105 -7.67 7.97 18.60
CA HIS A 105 -6.64 8.75 19.30
C HIS A 105 -7.07 10.20 19.56
N PHE A 106 -7.82 10.80 18.64
CA PHE A 106 -8.24 12.21 18.68
C PHE A 106 -9.69 12.41 19.11
N HIS A 107 -10.45 11.32 19.35
CA HIS A 107 -11.86 11.36 19.78
C HIS A 107 -12.80 12.11 18.83
N GLU A 108 -12.44 12.19 17.55
CA GLU A 108 -13.22 12.82 16.48
C GLU A 108 -13.28 11.86 15.28
N GLU A 109 -14.38 11.85 14.54
CA GLU A 109 -14.46 11.04 13.32
C GLU A 109 -13.58 11.64 12.22
N VAL A 110 -12.52 10.94 11.86
CA VAL A 110 -11.65 11.29 10.73
C VAL A 110 -11.93 10.32 9.59
N SER A 111 -12.56 10.80 8.52
CA SER A 111 -12.97 9.96 7.40
C SER A 111 -11.79 9.41 6.60
N ALA A 112 -12.00 8.30 5.88
CA ALA A 112 -10.98 7.70 5.02
C ALA A 112 -10.52 8.66 3.90
N GLU A 113 -11.42 9.53 3.41
CA GLU A 113 -11.11 10.53 2.39
C GLU A 113 -10.05 11.53 2.87
N TYR A 114 -9.95 11.81 4.17
CA TYR A 114 -8.85 12.63 4.71
C TYR A 114 -7.49 11.97 4.46
N PHE A 115 -7.44 10.64 4.54
CA PHE A 115 -6.22 9.87 4.36
C PHE A 115 -5.91 9.53 2.90
N ASP A 116 -6.71 9.99 1.94
CA ASP A 116 -6.44 9.82 0.50
C ASP A 116 -5.08 10.38 0.08
N LEU A 117 -4.58 11.41 0.78
CA LEU A 117 -3.24 11.98 0.56
C LEU A 117 -2.10 11.01 0.89
N TYR A 118 -2.38 9.97 1.68
CA TYR A 118 -1.46 8.89 2.03
C TYR A 118 -1.62 7.67 1.12
N SER A 119 -2.45 7.75 0.06
CA SER A 119 -2.56 6.65 -0.88
C SER A 119 -1.20 6.42 -1.57
N ASN A 120 -0.75 5.17 -1.51
CA ASN A 120 0.43 4.72 -2.23
C ASN A 120 0.09 4.27 -3.65
N VAL A 121 -1.17 4.16 -4.03
CA VAL A 121 -1.60 3.81 -5.40
C VAL A 121 -1.49 5.05 -6.30
N LEU A 122 -0.70 4.94 -7.36
CA LEU A 122 -0.41 6.05 -8.27
C LEU A 122 -1.16 5.92 -9.59
N ILE A 123 -1.24 7.02 -10.33
CA ILE A 123 -1.77 7.03 -11.70
C ILE A 123 -1.04 6.04 -12.61
N TYR A 124 0.24 5.78 -12.36
CA TYR A 124 1.03 4.77 -13.09
C TYR A 124 0.48 3.36 -12.89
N ASP A 125 -0.02 3.03 -11.70
CA ASP A 125 -0.59 1.72 -11.40
C ASP A 125 -1.92 1.55 -12.12
N ALA A 126 -2.76 2.60 -12.12
CA ALA A 126 -4.01 2.61 -12.86
C ALA A 126 -3.80 2.47 -14.38
N ASN A 127 -2.78 3.14 -14.94
CA ASN A 127 -2.43 3.00 -16.36
C ASN A 127 -1.86 1.60 -16.69
N ALA A 128 -1.08 1.00 -15.79
CA ALA A 128 -0.60 -0.36 -15.94
C ALA A 128 -1.77 -1.37 -15.93
N LEU A 129 -2.74 -1.17 -15.04
CA LEU A 129 -3.97 -1.96 -14.98
C LEU A 129 -4.78 -1.83 -16.26
N LEU A 130 -4.97 -0.59 -16.76
CA LEU A 130 -5.66 -0.32 -18.01
C LEU A 130 -5.02 -1.12 -19.15
N LYS A 131 -3.71 -0.95 -19.35
CA LYS A 131 -2.97 -1.62 -20.42
C LYS A 131 -3.06 -3.15 -20.33
N ALA A 132 -2.90 -3.71 -19.14
CA ALA A 132 -2.97 -5.15 -18.94
C ALA A 132 -4.39 -5.69 -19.19
N ALA A 133 -5.41 -4.98 -18.72
CA ALA A 133 -6.81 -5.37 -18.90
C ALA A 133 -7.26 -5.27 -20.36
N GLU A 134 -6.84 -4.23 -21.09
CA GLU A 134 -7.06 -4.09 -22.54
C GLU A 134 -6.47 -5.28 -23.30
N ALA A 135 -5.24 -5.66 -22.97
CA ALA A 135 -4.51 -6.70 -23.69
C ALA A 135 -5.18 -8.10 -23.59
N ILE A 136 -5.97 -8.36 -22.55
CA ILE A 136 -6.66 -9.63 -22.35
C ILE A 136 -8.20 -9.51 -22.38
N ASN A 137 -8.73 -8.33 -22.76
CA ASN A 137 -10.15 -8.02 -22.79
C ASN A 137 -10.89 -8.24 -21.44
N ASP A 138 -10.23 -7.86 -20.33
CA ASP A 138 -10.81 -7.95 -18.98
C ASP A 138 -11.66 -6.71 -18.67
N VAL A 139 -12.96 -6.81 -18.93
CA VAL A 139 -13.92 -5.70 -18.81
C VAL A 139 -14.02 -5.13 -17.40
N ASP A 140 -13.87 -5.95 -16.37
CA ASP A 140 -14.02 -5.49 -14.99
C ASP A 140 -12.81 -4.69 -14.54
N ASN A 141 -11.60 -5.16 -14.88
CA ASN A 141 -10.38 -4.43 -14.58
C ASN A 141 -10.20 -3.18 -15.47
N LEU A 142 -10.78 -3.16 -16.68
CA LEU A 142 -10.89 -1.94 -17.49
C LEU A 142 -11.71 -0.85 -16.78
N LYS A 143 -12.91 -1.20 -16.30
CA LYS A 143 -13.77 -0.26 -15.56
C LYS A 143 -13.08 0.25 -14.30
N LEU A 144 -12.40 -0.64 -13.57
CA LEU A 144 -11.64 -0.27 -12.38
C LEU A 144 -10.50 0.70 -12.72
N ALA A 145 -9.72 0.43 -13.76
CA ALA A 145 -8.64 1.30 -14.19
C ALA A 145 -9.13 2.70 -14.58
N VAL A 146 -10.21 2.78 -15.37
CA VAL A 146 -10.85 4.05 -15.75
C VAL A 146 -11.34 4.82 -14.52
N LYS A 147 -11.99 4.14 -13.56
CA LYS A 147 -12.43 4.75 -12.31
C LYS A 147 -11.26 5.37 -11.55
N LEU A 148 -10.15 4.65 -11.40
CA LEU A 148 -8.94 5.12 -10.70
C LEU A 148 -8.32 6.34 -11.40
N ILE A 149 -8.19 6.29 -12.73
CA ILE A 149 -7.67 7.41 -13.54
C ILE A 149 -8.53 8.65 -13.35
N ASN A 150 -9.85 8.52 -13.48
CA ASN A 150 -10.77 9.64 -13.32
C ASN A 150 -10.73 10.23 -11.91
N GLY A 151 -10.66 9.38 -10.88
CA GLY A 151 -10.49 9.82 -9.49
C GLY A 151 -9.22 10.65 -9.29
N TYR A 152 -8.10 10.22 -9.88
CA TYR A 152 -6.84 10.97 -9.83
C TYR A 152 -6.94 12.32 -10.55
N MET A 153 -7.55 12.36 -11.74
CA MET A 153 -7.70 13.60 -12.51
C MET A 153 -8.61 14.61 -11.79
N ALA A 154 -9.70 14.16 -11.18
CA ALA A 154 -10.58 14.99 -10.37
C ALA A 154 -9.84 15.61 -9.18
N LYS A 155 -9.07 14.80 -8.44
CA LYS A 155 -8.24 15.25 -7.30
C LYS A 155 -7.15 16.24 -7.73
N LYS A 156 -6.58 16.08 -8.93
CA LYS A 156 -5.59 17.02 -9.47
C LYS A 156 -6.22 18.36 -9.83
N ALA A 157 -7.42 18.36 -10.40
CA ALA A 157 -8.14 19.57 -10.80
C ALA A 157 -8.64 20.40 -9.60
N SER A 158 -8.90 19.76 -8.45
CA SER A 158 -9.36 20.44 -7.24
C SER A 158 -8.25 21.06 -6.37
N LYS A 159 -6.97 20.76 -6.63
CA LYS A 159 -5.86 21.40 -5.91
C LYS A 159 -5.70 22.86 -6.38
N PRO A 160 -5.75 23.87 -5.47
CA PRO A 160 -5.51 25.25 -5.85
C PRO A 160 -4.11 25.38 -6.44
N LYS A 161 -3.98 26.13 -7.56
CA LYS A 161 -2.66 26.49 -8.09
C LYS A 161 -1.96 27.32 -7.02
N SER A 162 -0.85 26.81 -6.48
CA SER A 162 0.06 27.61 -5.68
C SER A 162 0.63 28.70 -6.58
N SER A 163 0.13 29.92 -6.36
CA SER A 163 0.65 31.17 -6.94
C SER A 163 2.08 31.43 -6.49
#